data_AF-A0A0K3B0L4-F1
#
_entry.id   AF-A0A0K3B0L4-F1
#
_cell.length_a   1.000
_cell.length_b   1.000
_cell.length_c   1.000
_cell.angle_alpha   90.00
_cell.angle_beta   90.00
_cell.angle_gamma   90.00
#
_symmetry.space_group_name_H-M   'P 1'
#
loop_
_entity.id
_entity.type
_entity.pdbx_description
1 polymer ?
#
loop_
_entity_poly.entity_id
_entity_poly.type
_entity_poly.pdbx_seq_one_letter_code
_entity_poly.pdbx_strand_id
1 'polypeptide(L)'
;MDKYGGRIPGVRRISADIAKANDGVTISHGHVHNILTGEAENLTDRTRRLLARFFGRQPAFFHPPEHAERVPSPDSVRALAARLATFDQAQLDAIRTALDIASAQRSPDTCSPDK
;
A
#
# COMPACT_ATOMS: atom_id res chain seq x y z
N MET A 1 -0.03 14.62 -12.08
CA MET A 1 1.01 15.02 -13.03
C MET A 1 2.23 14.15 -12.79
N ASP A 2 2.50 13.26 -13.74
CA ASP A 2 3.50 12.20 -13.64
C ASP A 2 4.91 12.76 -13.52
N LYS A 3 5.67 12.35 -12.51
CA LYS A 3 7.07 12.79 -12.42
C LYS A 3 7.98 12.18 -13.47
N TYR A 4 7.58 11.08 -14.12
CA TYR A 4 8.30 10.57 -15.29
C TYR A 4 7.43 10.14 -16.47
N GLY A 5 6.14 9.83 -16.28
CA GLY A 5 5.09 9.78 -17.33
C GLY A 5 5.41 9.07 -18.65
N GLY A 6 6.45 8.23 -18.68
CA GLY A 6 7.22 7.91 -19.89
C GLY A 6 8.54 7.21 -19.53
N ARG A 7 9.62 7.47 -20.27
CA ARG A 7 10.92 6.78 -20.10
C ARG A 7 11.57 7.12 -18.76
N ILE A 8 11.68 6.12 -17.88
CA ILE A 8 12.37 6.24 -16.60
C ILE A 8 13.85 6.59 -16.87
N PRO A 9 14.36 7.74 -16.37
CA PRO A 9 15.75 8.11 -16.55
C PRO A 9 16.67 7.21 -15.73
N GLY A 10 17.96 7.19 -16.08
CA GLY A 10 18.94 6.38 -15.38
C GLY A 10 19.03 6.72 -13.88
N VAL A 11 19.39 5.71 -13.07
CA VAL A 11 19.50 5.76 -11.60
C VAL A 11 20.23 7.01 -11.09
N ARG A 12 21.30 7.43 -11.79
CA ARG A 12 22.09 8.62 -11.45
C ARG A 12 21.31 9.93 -11.53
N ARG A 13 20.41 10.03 -12.51
CA ARG A 13 19.53 11.19 -12.65
C ARG A 13 18.42 11.15 -11.59
N ILE A 14 17.87 9.97 -11.30
CA ILE A 14 16.88 9.79 -10.23
C ILE A 14 17.45 10.20 -8.87
N SER A 15 18.65 9.73 -8.50
CA SER A 15 19.31 10.13 -7.24
C SER A 15 19.56 11.64 -7.16
N ALA A 16 19.96 12.28 -8.27
CA ALA A 16 20.14 13.74 -8.31
C ALA A 16 18.81 14.49 -8.14
N ASP A 17 17.74 14.01 -8.77
CA ASP A 17 16.41 14.61 -8.69
C ASP A 17 15.80 14.42 -7.28
N ILE A 18 16.04 13.27 -6.63
CA ILE A 18 15.70 13.03 -5.23
C ILE A 18 16.47 13.98 -4.30
N ALA A 19 17.77 14.17 -4.54
CA ALA A 19 18.60 15.10 -3.77
C ALA A 19 18.06 16.53 -3.86
N LYS A 20 17.72 16.97 -5.08
CA LYS A 20 17.17 18.30 -5.34
C LYS A 20 15.83 18.53 -4.63
N ALA A 21 15.00 17.50 -4.52
CA ALA A 21 13.70 17.59 -3.85
C ALA A 21 13.78 17.49 -2.32
N ASN A 22 14.94 17.15 -1.75
CA ASN A 22 15.11 16.86 -0.33
C ASN A 22 16.30 17.63 0.28
N ASP A 23 16.56 18.85 -0.20
CA ASP A 23 17.58 19.75 0.36
C ASP A 23 18.99 19.13 0.40
N GLY A 24 19.35 18.37 -0.63
CA GLY A 24 20.64 17.68 -0.75
C GLY A 24 20.70 16.30 -0.10
N VAL A 25 19.66 15.88 0.62
CA VAL A 25 19.56 14.52 1.17
C VAL A 25 19.10 13.57 0.08
N THR A 26 19.88 12.52 -0.18
CA THR A 26 19.56 11.55 -1.23
C THR A 26 19.72 10.11 -0.77
N ILE A 27 19.34 9.21 -1.67
CA ILE A 27 19.45 7.76 -1.56
C ILE A 27 20.62 7.32 -2.45
N SER A 28 21.41 6.35 -1.98
CA SER A 28 22.52 5.83 -2.75
C SER A 28 22.05 5.20 -4.07
N HIS A 29 22.87 5.32 -5.11
CA HIS A 29 22.55 4.79 -6.44
C HIS A 29 22.21 3.30 -6.41
N GLY A 30 23.01 2.49 -5.69
CA GLY A 30 22.73 1.07 -5.51
C GLY A 30 21.38 0.83 -4.84
N HIS A 31 21.01 1.62 -3.84
CA HIS A 31 19.71 1.47 -3.19
C HIS A 31 18.55 1.89 -4.11
N VAL A 32 18.70 2.91 -4.96
CA VAL A 32 17.70 3.24 -5.99
C VAL A 32 17.57 2.12 -7.02
N HIS A 33 18.69 1.49 -7.43
CA HIS A 33 18.65 0.34 -8.33
C HIS A 33 17.89 -0.82 -7.71
N ASN A 34 18.20 -1.20 -6.46
CA ASN A 34 17.52 -2.28 -5.75
C ASN A 34 16.02 -2.01 -5.58
N ILE A 35 15.61 -0.76 -5.40
CA ILE A 35 14.19 -0.37 -5.36
C ILE A 35 13.53 -0.58 -6.72
N LEU A 36 14.21 -0.24 -7.82
CA LEU A 36 13.66 -0.38 -9.18
C LEU A 36 13.62 -1.83 -9.66
N THR A 37 14.57 -2.68 -9.21
CA THR A 37 14.61 -4.11 -9.54
C THR A 37 13.73 -4.96 -8.63
N GLY A 38 13.21 -4.40 -7.53
CA GLY A 38 12.43 -5.12 -6.54
C GLY A 38 13.26 -5.94 -5.55
N GLU A 39 14.58 -5.79 -5.55
CA GLU A 39 15.50 -6.43 -4.59
C GLU A 39 15.55 -5.72 -3.23
N ALA A 40 14.97 -4.52 -3.13
CA ALA A 40 14.82 -3.82 -1.86
C ALA A 40 13.66 -4.42 -1.06
N GLU A 41 13.96 -5.41 -0.23
CA GLU A 41 12.98 -6.16 0.57
C GLU A 41 12.16 -5.26 1.52
N ASN A 42 12.75 -4.19 2.05
CA ASN A 42 12.07 -3.21 2.91
C ASN A 42 12.60 -1.78 2.75
N LEU A 43 11.71 -0.83 2.46
CA LEU A 43 12.03 0.59 2.43
C LEU A 43 12.10 1.16 3.85
N THR A 44 13.27 1.65 4.26
CA THR A 44 13.41 2.36 5.55
C THR A 44 12.49 3.59 5.61
N ASP A 45 12.03 3.97 6.80
CA ASP A 45 11.20 5.17 7.00
C ASP A 45 11.86 6.45 6.48
N ARG A 46 13.19 6.52 6.56
CA ARG A 46 13.96 7.63 6.00
C ARG A 46 13.83 7.67 4.48
N THR A 47 14.11 6.54 3.81
CA THR A 47 13.97 6.40 2.36
C THR A 47 12.54 6.74 1.91
N ARG A 48 11.55 6.28 2.68
CA ARG A 48 10.12 6.52 2.45
C ARG A 48 9.75 7.99 2.49
N ARG A 49 10.19 8.72 3.50
CA ARG A 49 9.95 10.18 3.61
C ARG A 49 10.61 10.94 2.47
N LEU A 50 11.80 10.53 2.03
CA LEU A 50 12.50 11.14 0.90
C LEU A 50 11.75 10.90 -0.42
N LEU A 51 11.25 9.69 -0.64
CA LEU A 51 10.43 9.35 -1.81
C LEU A 51 9.07 10.06 -1.76
N ALA A 52 8.44 10.15 -0.59
CA ALA A 52 7.19 10.88 -0.39
C ALA A 52 7.31 12.35 -0.79
N ARG A 53 8.33 13.05 -0.29
CA ARG A 53 8.65 14.42 -0.69
C ARG A 53 9.01 14.50 -2.17
N PHE A 54 9.83 13.57 -2.65
CA PHE A 54 10.21 13.52 -4.06
C PHE A 54 9.00 13.31 -4.98
N PHE A 55 8.00 12.53 -4.64
CA PHE A 55 6.82 12.31 -5.49
C PHE A 55 5.65 13.24 -5.17
N GLY A 56 5.76 14.08 -4.12
CA GLY A 56 4.64 14.88 -3.63
C GLY A 56 3.49 14.03 -3.10
N ARG A 57 3.79 12.85 -2.55
CA ARG A 57 2.82 11.90 -2.00
C ARG A 57 2.99 11.80 -0.49
N GLN A 58 1.97 11.31 0.22
CA GLN A 58 2.13 11.00 1.64
C GLN A 58 3.04 9.76 1.81
N PRO A 59 3.86 9.68 2.87
CA PRO A 59 4.67 8.49 3.17
C PRO A 59 3.85 7.20 3.29
N ALA A 60 2.58 7.32 3.69
CA ALA A 60 1.60 6.24 3.75
C ALA A 60 1.39 5.54 2.39
N PHE A 61 1.58 6.25 1.27
CA PHE A 61 1.48 5.67 -0.08
C PHE A 61 2.52 4.55 -0.34
N PHE A 62 3.65 4.60 0.36
CA PHE A 62 4.75 3.65 0.20
C PHE A 62 4.73 2.54 1.26
N HIS A 63 3.68 2.45 2.09
CA HIS A 63 3.44 1.26 2.89
C HIS A 63 3.00 0.10 1.99
N PRO A 64 3.61 -1.10 2.14
CA PRO A 64 2.93 -2.31 1.71
C PRO A 64 1.54 -2.33 2.38
N PRO A 65 0.53 -2.90 1.74
CA PRO A 65 -0.83 -2.90 2.24
C PRO A 65 -1.00 -3.87 3.43
N GLU A 66 -0.24 -3.69 4.51
CA GLU A 66 -0.66 -4.19 5.83
C GLU A 66 -1.83 -3.33 6.37
N HIS A 67 -1.90 -2.05 5.97
CA HIS A 67 -2.88 -1.07 6.42
C HIS A 67 -3.37 -0.11 5.31
N ALA A 68 -3.44 -0.57 4.05
CA ALA A 68 -4.28 0.13 3.08
C ALA A 68 -5.71 0.08 3.63
N GLU A 69 -6.28 1.26 3.84
CA GLU A 69 -7.56 1.49 4.49
C GLU A 69 -8.60 0.43 4.11
N ARG A 70 -9.12 -0.24 5.13
CA ARG A 70 -10.20 -1.23 5.12
C ARG A 70 -11.55 -0.63 4.67
N VAL A 71 -11.56 0.40 3.83
CA VAL A 71 -12.77 0.95 3.24
C VAL A 71 -12.90 0.35 1.85
N PRO A 72 -13.73 -0.68 1.65
CA PRO A 72 -13.97 -1.19 0.31
C PRO A 72 -14.48 -0.02 -0.54
N SER A 73 -13.91 0.14 -1.75
CA SER A 73 -14.39 1.19 -2.64
C SER A 73 -15.88 0.97 -2.93
N PRO A 74 -16.67 2.04 -3.09
CA PRO A 74 -18.10 1.92 -3.37
C PRO A 74 -18.37 1.07 -4.63
N ASP A 75 -17.46 1.08 -5.59
CA ASP A 75 -17.53 0.23 -6.79
C ASP A 75 -17.33 -1.26 -6.47
N SER A 76 -16.45 -1.59 -5.52
CA SER A 76 -16.23 -2.98 -5.07
C SER A 76 -17.45 -3.51 -4.34
N VAL A 77 -18.07 -2.69 -3.47
CA VAL A 77 -19.32 -3.05 -2.77
C VAL A 77 -20.46 -3.24 -3.77
N ARG A 78 -20.56 -2.36 -4.77
CA ARG A 78 -21.58 -2.46 -5.83
C ARG A 78 -21.40 -3.71 -6.69
N ALA A 79 -20.17 -4.05 -7.07
CA ALA A 79 -19.87 -5.28 -7.81
C ALA A 79 -20.23 -6.54 -7.00
N LEU A 80 -19.94 -6.54 -5.69
CA LEU A 80 -20.34 -7.62 -4.80
C LEU A 80 -21.87 -7.72 -4.69
N ALA A 81 -22.57 -6.61 -4.49
CA ALA A 81 -24.02 -6.58 -4.40
C ALA A 81 -24.70 -7.10 -5.69
N ALA A 82 -24.17 -6.74 -6.87
CA ALA A 82 -24.67 -7.25 -8.14
C ALA A 82 -24.50 -8.77 -8.29
N ARG A 83 -23.40 -9.32 -7.75
CA ARG A 83 -23.16 -10.77 -7.73
C ARG A 83 -24.01 -11.50 -6.70
N LEU A 84 -24.32 -10.85 -5.58
CA LEU A 84 -25.20 -11.41 -4.56
C LEU A 84 -26.68 -11.38 -5.00
N ALA A 85 -27.08 -10.45 -5.86
CA ALA A 85 -28.43 -10.35 -6.40
C ALA A 85 -28.87 -11.57 -7.24
N THR A 86 -27.93 -12.44 -7.64
CA THR A 86 -28.24 -13.68 -8.38
C THR A 86 -28.44 -14.90 -7.49
N PHE A 87 -28.25 -14.78 -6.18
CA PHE A 87 -28.41 -15.89 -5.23
C PHE A 87 -29.80 -15.91 -4.58
N ASP A 88 -30.25 -17.10 -4.19
CA ASP A 88 -31.47 -17.25 -3.41
C ASP A 88 -31.26 -16.84 -1.94
N GLN A 89 -32.36 -16.71 -1.19
CA GLN A 89 -32.31 -16.25 0.20
C GLN A 89 -31.51 -17.19 1.12
N ALA A 90 -31.57 -18.51 0.88
CA ALA A 90 -30.83 -19.49 1.69
C ALA A 90 -29.32 -19.39 1.45
N GLN A 91 -28.91 -19.09 0.22
CA GLN A 91 -27.52 -18.84 -0.15
C GLN A 91 -27.00 -17.53 0.43
N LEU A 92 -27.82 -16.47 0.47
CA LEU A 92 -27.46 -15.22 1.12
C LEU A 92 -27.26 -15.37 2.63
N ASP A 93 -28.09 -16.18 3.30
CA ASP A 93 -27.97 -16.46 4.73
C ASP A 93 -26.70 -17.25 5.06
N ALA A 94 -26.30 -18.19 4.19
CA ALA A 94 -25.04 -18.93 4.32
C ALA A 94 -23.81 -17.99 4.16
N ILE A 95 -23.85 -17.07 3.20
CA ILE A 95 -22.79 -16.07 2.99
C ILE A 95 -22.69 -15.12 4.19
N ARG A 96 -23.83 -14.70 4.76
CA ARG A 96 -23.86 -13.88 5.97
C ARG A 96 -23.20 -14.60 7.15
N THR A 97 -23.53 -15.87 7.35
CA THR A 97 -22.93 -16.70 8.41
C THR A 97 -21.41 -16.83 8.23
N ALA A 98 -20.94 -17.02 7.00
CA ALA A 98 -19.51 -17.09 6.70
C ALA A 98 -18.78 -15.76 6.96
N LEU A 99 -19.42 -14.62 6.65
CA LEU A 99 -18.89 -13.29 6.95
C LEU A 99 -18.84 -13.01 8.46
N ASP A 100 -19.85 -13.42 9.20
CA ASP A 100 -19.90 -13.27 10.67
C ASP A 100 -18.76 -14.07 11.33
N ILE A 101 -18.52 -15.31 10.89
CA ILE A 101 -17.38 -16.13 11.36
C ILE A 101 -16.04 -15.47 11.02
N ALA A 102 -15.85 -15.02 9.78
CA ALA A 102 -14.61 -14.40 9.34
C ALA A 102 -14.35 -13.04 10.04
N SER A 103 -15.40 -12.32 10.42
CA SER A 103 -15.29 -11.07 11.16
C SER A 103 -14.95 -11.30 12.64
N ALA A 104 -15.51 -12.33 13.27
CA ALA A 104 -15.19 -12.73 14.64
C ALA A 104 -13.71 -13.17 14.78
N GLN A 105 -13.16 -13.84 13.77
CA GLN A 105 -11.74 -14.24 13.74
C GLN A 105 -10.74 -13.08 13.59
N ARG A 106 -11.19 -11.86 13.25
CA ARG A 106 -10.34 -10.66 13.25
C ARG A 106 -10.19 -10.02 14.62
N SER A 107 -10.91 -10.50 15.62
CA SER A 107 -10.81 -10.05 17.02
C SER A 107 -10.28 -11.18 17.91
N PRO A 108 -8.99 -11.53 17.77
CA PRO A 108 -8.18 -11.77 18.96
C PRO A 108 -6.76 -11.18 18.86
N ASP A 109 -6.18 -10.89 20.02
CA ASP A 109 -4.77 -10.59 20.31
C ASP A 109 -4.30 -9.12 20.29
N THR A 110 -4.92 -8.29 21.14
CA THR A 110 -4.17 -7.28 21.92
C THR A 110 -4.46 -7.46 23.41
N CYS A 111 -3.89 -8.50 24.00
CA CYS A 111 -3.79 -8.63 25.46
C CYS A 111 -2.44 -9.27 25.79
N SER A 112 -1.39 -8.45 25.92
CA SER A 112 -0.17 -8.86 26.62
C SER A 112 -0.45 -8.77 28.12
N PRO A 113 -0.27 -9.85 28.91
CA PRO A 113 -0.11 -9.70 30.34
C PRO A 113 1.33 -9.27 30.62
N ASP A 114 1.46 -8.12 31.27
CA ASP A 114 2.65 -7.67 31.97
C ASP A 114 3.13 -8.74 32.97
N LYS A 115 4.38 -9.22 32.82
CA LYS A 115 5.36 -9.39 33.90
C LYS A 115 6.68 -9.98 33.42
#